data_AF-A0A644ZDG4-F1
#
_entry.id   AF-A0A644ZDG4-F1
#
_cell.length_a   1.000
_cell.length_b   1.000
_cell.length_c   1.000
_cell.angle_alpha   90.00
_cell.angle_beta   90.00
_cell.angle_gamma   90.00
#
_symmetry.space_group_name_H-M   'P 1'
#
loop_
_entity.id
_entity.type
_entity.pdbx_description
1 polymer ?
#
loop_
_entity_poly.entity_id
_entity_poly.type
_entity_poly.pdbx_seq_one_letter_code
_entity_poly.pdbx_strand_id
1 'polypeptide(L)'
;MAKNDSESSEVKAHSIIYIQSIQDIITQLQVPAEDYWKIKNYGDVLTDLESKVIVLESGEKLNDILFKIPNRDGSSYNKVKPSEIDEIVSELIFFIRKMEEENTFLQITSEQNIDMPIWFNYQELCTKFIDAAISQENTSNNRIAEFVSTLRLRMNSFLNDKRMAIPLMLKDNEAANRDILCQFIAFLLGDFNRFFKGDSGHFICKYNNETFVYETNKTHQITIIDVSQLPFEVLETVTALLGRIILEFVSYFMPDNRGKYPIVIVLEEAQNYIAEQKDSVAKTVFERIAREGRKYGISLIVCSQRPSELSKTVLSQCNSFIIHRLQNPEDQKYIRGLISSANADILDQLPIIPQQHAIVTGDCVRTPIQVRIDDVNPTPNSHNPKYIEHWLSNLHIPYKETCDRWFNKGQSNHE
;
A
#
# COMPACT_ATOMS: atom_id res chain seq x y z
N MET A 1 2.78 4.50 -16.11
CA MET A 1 1.54 5.31 -15.98
C MET A 1 1.68 6.28 -14.81
N ALA A 2 1.55 7.58 -15.11
CA ALA A 2 1.61 8.76 -14.21
C ALA A 2 2.94 9.04 -13.46
N LYS A 3 3.89 9.66 -14.16
CA LYS A 3 4.90 10.55 -13.54
C LYS A 3 4.47 11.98 -13.89
N ASN A 4 4.40 12.89 -12.91
CA ASN A 4 4.49 14.32 -13.18
C ASN A 4 5.90 14.78 -12.78
N ASP A 5 6.70 15.03 -13.82
CA ASP A 5 7.76 16.02 -13.93
C ASP A 5 8.51 16.44 -12.66
N SER A 6 9.67 15.80 -12.46
CA SER A 6 10.85 16.50 -11.99
C SER A 6 11.87 16.46 -13.13
N GLU A 7 12.14 17.64 -13.70
CA GLU A 7 13.14 17.97 -14.72
C GLU A 7 14.20 16.89 -15.00
N SER A 8 14.01 16.12 -16.08
CA SER A 8 15.12 15.61 -16.90
C SER A 8 14.60 15.02 -18.21
N SER A 9 14.95 15.69 -19.31
CA SER A 9 15.01 15.19 -20.70
C SER A 9 13.73 14.60 -21.33
N GLU A 10 13.14 15.39 -22.23
CA GLU A 10 12.38 14.99 -23.43
C GLU A 10 11.52 13.71 -23.36
N VAL A 11 10.30 13.79 -22.81
CA VAL A 11 9.21 12.89 -23.21
C VAL A 11 7.88 13.66 -23.13
N LYS A 12 7.25 13.95 -24.29
CA LYS A 12 6.08 14.83 -24.45
C LYS A 12 4.80 14.21 -23.86
N ALA A 13 4.50 14.40 -22.58
CA ALA A 13 3.12 14.31 -22.08
C ALA A 13 2.62 15.74 -21.80
N HIS A 14 1.43 16.08 -22.29
CA HIS A 14 0.84 17.40 -22.04
C HIS A 14 0.34 17.47 -20.59
N SER A 15 0.75 18.50 -19.83
CA SER A 15 0.37 18.63 -18.41
C SER A 15 -1.14 18.81 -18.22
N ILE A 16 -1.69 18.08 -17.24
CA ILE A 16 -3.10 18.17 -16.80
C ILE A 16 -3.47 19.61 -16.37
N ILE A 17 -2.51 20.34 -15.79
CA ILE A 17 -2.71 21.73 -15.36
C ILE A 17 -3.04 22.63 -16.56
N TYR A 18 -2.43 22.38 -17.72
CA TYR A 18 -2.72 23.13 -18.94
C TYR A 18 -4.09 22.79 -19.51
N ILE A 19 -4.50 21.50 -19.48
CA ILE A 19 -5.84 21.08 -19.90
C ILE A 19 -6.90 21.78 -19.03
N GLN A 20 -6.71 21.82 -17.72
CA GLN A 20 -7.63 22.48 -16.79
C GLN A 20 -7.67 24.00 -16.98
N SER A 21 -6.52 24.63 -17.27
CA SER A 21 -6.45 26.06 -17.59
C SER A 21 -7.21 26.40 -18.89
N ILE A 22 -7.18 25.52 -19.90
CA ILE A 22 -7.97 25.70 -21.14
C ILE A 22 -9.47 25.49 -20.87
N GLN A 23 -9.84 24.53 -20.01
CA GLN A 23 -11.23 24.33 -19.60
C GLN A 23 -11.80 25.53 -18.82
N ASP A 24 -10.98 26.16 -17.99
CA ASP A 24 -11.35 27.39 -17.27
C ASP A 24 -11.59 28.54 -18.25
N ILE A 25 -10.79 28.65 -19.31
CA ILE A 25 -11.01 29.63 -20.40
C ILE A 25 -12.33 29.33 -21.12
N ILE A 26 -12.60 28.07 -21.50
CA ILE A 26 -13.86 27.68 -22.17
C ILE A 26 -15.08 28.02 -21.30
N THR A 27 -15.03 27.65 -20.01
CA THR A 27 -16.13 27.85 -19.06
C THR A 27 -16.51 29.33 -18.95
N GLN A 28 -15.52 30.21 -19.03
CA GLN A 28 -15.78 31.63 -18.91
C GLN A 28 -16.04 32.34 -20.25
N LEU A 29 -15.68 31.74 -21.39
CA LEU A 29 -16.13 32.18 -22.73
C LEU A 29 -17.62 31.85 -22.98
N GLN A 30 -18.16 30.81 -22.35
CA GLN A 30 -19.55 30.34 -22.50
C GLN A 30 -20.58 31.10 -21.63
N VAL A 31 -20.26 32.31 -21.15
CA VAL A 31 -21.18 33.10 -20.32
C VAL A 31 -22.36 33.62 -21.18
N PRO A 32 -23.62 33.53 -20.70
CA PRO A 32 -24.79 34.04 -21.41
C PRO A 32 -24.64 35.52 -21.80
N ALA A 33 -25.24 35.91 -22.94
CA ALA A 33 -25.13 37.26 -23.50
C ALA A 33 -25.50 38.40 -22.52
N GLU A 34 -26.30 38.11 -21.50
CA GLU A 34 -26.79 39.03 -20.46
C GLU A 34 -25.76 39.25 -19.33
N ASP A 35 -24.74 38.38 -19.24
CA ASP A 35 -23.75 38.32 -18.15
C ASP A 35 -22.31 38.59 -18.61
N TYR A 36 -22.11 39.10 -19.83
CA TYR A 36 -20.78 39.42 -20.41
C TYR A 36 -19.91 40.33 -19.54
N TRP A 37 -20.51 41.11 -18.64
CA TRP A 37 -19.80 41.95 -17.67
C TRP A 37 -19.13 41.16 -16.53
N LYS A 38 -19.46 39.87 -16.35
CA LYS A 38 -18.89 38.97 -15.34
C LYS A 38 -17.62 38.25 -15.81
N ILE A 39 -17.26 38.40 -17.08
CA ILE A 39 -16.03 37.86 -17.67
C ILE A 39 -14.84 38.47 -16.90
N LYS A 40 -14.18 37.67 -16.07
CA LYS A 40 -13.02 38.12 -15.27
C LYS A 40 -11.77 38.22 -16.15
N ASN A 41 -10.81 39.04 -15.72
CA ASN A 41 -9.55 39.28 -16.42
C ASN A 41 -8.76 37.97 -16.62
N TYR A 42 -8.55 37.52 -17.87
CA TYR A 42 -7.77 36.31 -18.20
C TYR A 42 -6.29 36.57 -18.49
N GLY A 43 -5.85 37.84 -18.44
CA GLY A 43 -4.52 38.24 -18.88
C GLY A 43 -3.42 37.35 -18.30
N ASP A 44 -3.48 37.05 -17.00
CA ASP A 44 -2.44 36.25 -16.33
C ASP A 44 -2.42 34.77 -16.81
N VAL A 45 -3.58 34.15 -17.02
CA VAL A 45 -3.70 32.74 -17.47
C VAL A 45 -3.33 32.60 -18.95
N LEU A 46 -3.75 33.57 -19.78
CA LEU A 46 -3.39 33.62 -21.19
C LEU A 46 -1.87 33.81 -21.37
N THR A 47 -1.27 34.72 -20.59
CA THR A 47 0.17 34.98 -20.66
C THR A 47 0.99 33.77 -20.22
N ASP A 48 0.54 33.04 -19.20
CA ASP A 48 1.19 31.81 -18.75
C ASP A 48 1.14 30.72 -19.83
N LEU A 49 -0.03 30.46 -20.43
CA LEU A 49 -0.18 29.48 -21.51
C LEU A 49 0.56 29.86 -22.80
N GLU A 50 0.54 31.14 -23.20
CA GLU A 50 1.23 31.65 -24.38
C GLU A 50 2.76 31.45 -24.26
N SER A 51 3.31 31.57 -23.05
CA SER A 51 4.75 31.41 -22.77
C SER A 51 5.27 29.97 -22.93
N LYS A 52 4.38 28.96 -22.86
CA LYS A 52 4.76 27.54 -22.81
C LYS A 52 4.80 26.85 -24.18
N VAL A 53 4.27 27.47 -25.24
CA VAL A 53 4.33 26.98 -26.64
C VAL A 53 3.94 25.50 -26.77
N ILE A 54 2.71 25.16 -26.39
CA ILE A 54 2.17 23.80 -26.46
C ILE A 54 1.88 23.43 -27.92
N VAL A 55 2.44 22.30 -28.39
CA VAL A 55 2.33 21.82 -29.78
C VAL A 55 1.91 20.36 -29.79
N LEU A 56 0.84 20.04 -30.50
CA LEU A 56 0.37 18.66 -30.75
C LEU A 56 1.31 17.91 -31.70
N GLU A 57 1.23 16.58 -31.74
CA GLU A 57 2.00 15.78 -32.72
C GLU A 57 1.61 16.08 -34.17
N SER A 58 0.38 16.56 -34.39
CA SER A 58 -0.12 17.07 -35.67
C SER A 58 0.55 18.37 -36.14
N GLY A 59 1.33 19.04 -35.27
CA GLY A 59 1.96 20.34 -35.54
C GLY A 59 1.07 21.56 -35.23
N GLU A 60 -0.17 21.35 -34.79
CA GLU A 60 -1.08 22.41 -34.34
C GLU A 60 -0.58 23.02 -33.01
N LYS A 61 -0.54 24.36 -32.92
CA LYS A 61 -0.08 25.07 -31.73
C LYS A 61 -1.25 25.67 -30.98
N LEU A 62 -1.26 25.52 -29.66
CA LEU A 62 -2.29 26.14 -28.80
C LEU A 62 -2.31 27.67 -28.96
N ASN A 63 -1.13 28.27 -29.11
CA ASN A 63 -0.99 29.71 -29.27
C ASN A 63 -1.79 30.24 -30.47
N ASP A 64 -1.89 29.49 -31.57
CA ASP A 64 -2.62 29.93 -32.78
C ASP A 64 -4.14 30.06 -32.51
N ILE A 65 -4.66 29.32 -31.54
CA ILE A 65 -6.06 29.40 -31.08
C ILE A 65 -6.20 30.49 -30.02
N LEU A 66 -5.27 30.58 -29.06
CA LEU A 66 -5.26 31.63 -28.03
C LEU A 66 -5.17 33.05 -28.64
N PHE A 67 -4.45 33.21 -29.76
CA PHE A 67 -4.37 34.50 -30.45
C PHE A 67 -5.71 34.94 -31.07
N LYS A 68 -6.68 34.05 -31.25
CA LYS A 68 -8.01 34.39 -31.76
C LYS A 68 -8.96 34.89 -30.67
N ILE A 69 -8.61 34.72 -29.39
CA ILE A 69 -9.46 35.12 -28.26
C ILE A 69 -9.56 36.66 -28.20
N PRO A 70 -10.78 37.23 -28.27
CA PRO A 70 -11.00 38.66 -28.19
C PRO A 70 -10.95 39.17 -26.74
N ASN A 71 -10.68 40.46 -26.57
CA ASN A 71 -10.63 41.16 -25.25
C ASN A 71 -9.63 40.58 -24.24
N ARG A 72 -8.35 40.57 -24.60
CA ARG A 72 -7.27 40.07 -23.74
C ARG A 72 -6.96 40.94 -22.52
N ASP A 73 -7.17 42.26 -22.64
CA ASP A 73 -6.74 43.25 -21.65
C ASP A 73 -7.90 43.84 -20.82
N GLY A 74 -9.12 43.30 -20.96
CA GLY A 74 -10.30 43.76 -20.21
C GLY A 74 -10.79 45.18 -20.52
N SER A 75 -10.18 45.90 -21.49
CA SER A 75 -10.40 47.33 -21.69
C SER A 75 -11.33 47.73 -22.85
N SER A 76 -11.90 46.77 -23.58
CA SER A 76 -12.72 47.06 -24.77
C SER A 76 -14.09 46.40 -24.71
N TYR A 77 -15.17 47.19 -24.62
CA TYR A 77 -16.55 46.70 -24.75
C TYR A 77 -16.93 46.38 -26.22
N ASN A 78 -16.04 45.73 -26.98
CA ASN A 78 -16.37 45.28 -28.32
C ASN A 78 -17.21 43.99 -28.23
N LYS A 79 -18.48 44.10 -28.63
CA LYS A 79 -19.39 42.96 -28.82
C LYS A 79 -18.86 42.08 -29.94
N VAL A 80 -18.12 41.04 -29.55
CA VAL A 80 -17.79 39.93 -30.46
C VAL A 80 -19.07 39.18 -30.77
N LYS A 81 -19.23 38.70 -32.00
CA LYS A 81 -20.41 37.93 -32.39
C LYS A 81 -20.37 36.58 -31.65
N PRO A 82 -21.49 36.11 -31.07
CA PRO A 82 -21.55 34.80 -30.41
C PRO A 82 -21.01 33.66 -31.29
N SER A 83 -21.24 33.73 -32.60
CA SER A 83 -20.75 32.76 -33.59
C SER A 83 -19.22 32.62 -33.64
N GLU A 84 -18.47 33.69 -33.40
CA GLU A 84 -17.00 33.68 -33.40
C GLU A 84 -16.46 33.06 -32.10
N ILE A 85 -17.18 33.22 -30.99
CA ILE A 85 -16.82 32.61 -29.69
C ILE A 85 -17.13 31.12 -29.69
N ASP A 86 -18.26 30.72 -30.28
CA ASP A 86 -18.62 29.30 -30.44
C ASP A 86 -17.60 28.55 -31.31
N GLU A 87 -17.05 29.19 -32.34
CA GLU A 87 -15.99 28.64 -33.19
C GLU A 87 -14.68 28.45 -32.40
N ILE A 88 -14.25 29.46 -31.64
CA ILE A 88 -13.04 29.39 -30.79
C ILE A 88 -13.20 28.31 -29.71
N VAL A 89 -14.35 28.23 -29.06
CA VAL A 89 -14.63 27.22 -28.03
C VAL A 89 -14.61 25.82 -28.65
N SER A 90 -15.15 25.65 -29.86
CA SER A 90 -15.09 24.38 -30.58
C SER A 90 -13.66 23.96 -30.92
N GLU A 91 -12.81 24.91 -31.36
CA GLU A 91 -11.38 24.67 -31.60
C GLU A 91 -10.64 24.27 -30.31
N LEU A 92 -10.90 24.95 -29.18
CA LEU A 92 -10.28 24.64 -27.89
C LEU A 92 -10.73 23.26 -27.34
N ILE A 93 -12.01 22.92 -27.46
CA ILE A 93 -12.52 21.59 -27.07
C ILE A 93 -11.88 20.49 -27.91
N PHE A 94 -11.73 20.71 -29.22
CA PHE A 94 -11.07 19.77 -30.10
C PHE A 94 -9.58 19.59 -29.75
N PHE A 95 -8.90 20.70 -29.42
CA PHE A 95 -7.50 20.68 -29.01
C PHE A 95 -7.30 19.90 -27.70
N ILE A 96 -8.15 20.11 -26.70
CA ILE A 96 -8.13 19.34 -25.43
C ILE A 96 -8.29 17.85 -25.72
N ARG A 97 -9.26 17.46 -26.55
CA ARG A 97 -9.50 16.04 -26.86
C ARG A 97 -8.27 15.37 -27.47
N LYS A 98 -7.59 16.04 -28.40
CA LYS A 98 -6.34 15.52 -28.98
C LYS A 98 -5.21 15.42 -27.94
N MET A 99 -5.04 16.41 -27.07
CA MET A 99 -4.06 16.35 -25.98
C MET A 99 -4.33 15.16 -25.05
N GLU A 100 -5.60 14.89 -24.73
CA GLU A 100 -6.01 13.76 -23.90
C GLU A 100 -5.77 12.40 -24.59
N GLU A 101 -6.01 12.32 -25.91
CA GLU A 101 -5.72 11.13 -26.72
C GLU A 101 -4.22 10.83 -26.78
N GLU A 102 -3.37 11.83 -27.07
CA GLU A 102 -1.90 11.70 -27.10
C GLU A 102 -1.35 11.27 -25.73
N ASN A 103 -1.84 11.89 -24.64
CA ASN A 103 -1.48 11.51 -23.28
C ASN A 103 -1.86 10.07 -22.94
N THR A 104 -3.04 9.63 -23.37
CA THR A 104 -3.53 8.26 -23.14
C THR A 104 -2.68 7.26 -23.91
N PHE A 105 -2.33 7.55 -25.16
CA PHE A 105 -1.50 6.69 -25.99
C PHE A 105 -0.09 6.49 -25.43
N LEU A 106 0.56 7.56 -24.97
CA LEU A 106 1.90 7.52 -24.36
C LEU A 106 1.92 6.83 -23.00
N GLN A 107 0.86 6.99 -22.20
CA GLN A 107 0.72 6.26 -20.93
C GLN A 107 0.60 4.74 -21.14
N ILE A 108 -0.05 4.31 -22.23
CA ILE A 108 -0.25 2.89 -22.58
C ILE A 108 1.04 2.26 -23.12
N THR A 109 1.87 3.00 -23.85
CA THR A 109 3.15 2.50 -24.39
C THR A 109 4.28 2.46 -23.36
N SER A 110 4.11 3.09 -22.19
CA SER A 110 5.07 2.96 -21.09
C SER A 110 4.99 1.55 -20.47
N GLU A 111 5.99 0.69 -20.75
CA GLU A 111 6.16 -0.64 -20.15
C GLU A 111 6.53 -0.54 -18.65
N GLN A 112 5.64 0.02 -17.83
CA GLN A 112 5.80 0.00 -16.38
C GLN A 112 4.97 -1.15 -15.81
N ASN A 113 5.64 -2.03 -15.07
CA ASN A 113 5.01 -3.16 -14.39
C ASN A 113 4.05 -2.65 -13.29
N ILE A 114 2.78 -3.09 -13.31
CA ILE A 114 1.75 -2.71 -12.31
C ILE A 114 2.14 -3.12 -10.89
N ASP A 115 3.04 -4.09 -10.76
CA ASP A 115 3.58 -4.55 -9.47
C ASP A 115 4.57 -3.56 -8.86
N MET A 116 4.98 -2.50 -9.57
CA MET A 116 5.82 -1.46 -8.99
C MET A 116 5.03 -0.70 -7.93
N PRO A 117 5.64 -0.39 -6.76
CA PRO A 117 4.96 0.28 -5.65
C PRO A 117 4.82 1.80 -5.92
N ILE A 118 4.20 2.16 -7.03
CA ILE A 118 3.95 3.53 -7.45
C ILE A 118 2.52 3.87 -7.07
N TRP A 119 2.30 5.06 -6.52
CA TRP A 119 0.96 5.56 -6.25
C TRP A 119 0.14 5.61 -7.55
N PHE A 120 -1.10 5.13 -7.49
CA PHE A 120 -2.08 5.30 -8.56
C PHE A 120 -3.44 5.62 -7.97
N ASN A 121 -4.24 6.39 -8.70
CA ASN A 121 -5.62 6.66 -8.30
C ASN A 121 -6.49 5.43 -8.59
N TYR A 122 -6.97 4.75 -7.54
CA TYR A 122 -7.78 3.54 -7.68
C TYR A 122 -9.13 3.80 -8.37
N GLN A 123 -9.71 4.98 -8.16
CA GLN A 123 -10.96 5.36 -8.83
C GLN A 123 -10.74 5.52 -10.33
N GLU A 124 -9.69 6.23 -10.75
CA GLU A 124 -9.34 6.38 -12.16
C GLU A 124 -8.96 5.04 -12.80
N LEU A 125 -8.28 4.14 -12.07
CA LEU A 125 -8.01 2.78 -12.53
C LEU A 125 -9.31 2.05 -12.89
N CYS A 126 -10.29 2.08 -12.00
CA CYS A 126 -11.58 1.42 -12.19
C CYS A 126 -12.43 2.04 -13.30
N THR A 127 -12.45 3.37 -13.42
CA THR A 127 -13.42 4.08 -14.29
C THR A 127 -12.84 4.57 -15.62
N LYS A 128 -11.52 4.70 -15.75
CA LYS A 128 -10.87 5.24 -16.96
C LYS A 128 -9.98 4.20 -17.63
N PHE A 129 -9.03 3.64 -16.89
CA PHE A 129 -8.00 2.79 -17.48
C PHE A 129 -8.49 1.38 -17.80
N ILE A 130 -9.27 0.76 -16.91
CA ILE A 130 -9.88 -0.55 -17.19
C ILE A 130 -10.88 -0.47 -18.35
N ASP A 131 -11.68 0.59 -18.42
CA ASP A 131 -12.64 0.77 -19.52
C ASP A 131 -11.93 0.98 -20.86
N ALA A 132 -10.83 1.76 -20.87
CA ALA A 132 -9.96 1.89 -22.04
C ALA A 132 -9.37 0.53 -22.46
N ALA A 133 -8.86 -0.27 -21.52
CA ALA A 133 -8.31 -1.59 -21.80
C ALA A 133 -9.34 -2.56 -22.40
N ILE A 134 -10.57 -2.60 -21.84
CA ILE A 134 -11.68 -3.40 -22.39
C ILE A 134 -11.99 -2.96 -23.82
N SER A 135 -12.05 -1.66 -24.07
CA SER A 135 -12.38 -1.12 -25.40
C SER A 135 -11.34 -1.49 -26.46
N GLN A 136 -10.06 -1.56 -26.10
CA GLN A 136 -8.97 -1.95 -27.01
C GLN A 136 -8.96 -3.46 -27.27
N GLU A 137 -9.12 -4.30 -26.25
CA GLU A 137 -9.06 -5.77 -26.39
C GLU A 137 -10.33 -6.41 -26.96
N ASN A 138 -11.46 -5.70 -26.98
CA ASN A 138 -12.65 -6.13 -27.73
C ASN A 138 -12.36 -6.36 -29.22
N THR A 139 -11.27 -5.81 -29.74
CA THR A 139 -10.83 -6.00 -31.14
C THR A 139 -10.09 -7.32 -31.35
N SER A 140 -9.55 -7.95 -30.30
CA SER A 140 -8.63 -9.09 -30.41
C SER A 140 -9.05 -10.35 -29.63
N ASN A 141 -9.79 -10.24 -28.51
CA ASN A 141 -10.10 -11.41 -27.69
C ASN A 141 -11.31 -11.23 -26.71
N ASN A 142 -12.51 -11.67 -27.11
CA ASN A 142 -13.75 -11.54 -26.30
C ASN A 142 -13.66 -12.14 -24.88
N ARG A 143 -12.84 -13.18 -24.66
CA ARG A 143 -12.69 -13.79 -23.32
C ARG A 143 -11.99 -12.86 -22.33
N ILE A 144 -11.00 -12.08 -22.78
CA ILE A 144 -10.25 -11.22 -21.88
C ILE A 144 -11.13 -10.04 -21.46
N ALA A 145 -11.92 -9.49 -22.39
CA ALA A 145 -12.92 -8.48 -22.09
C ALA A 145 -13.93 -8.93 -21.02
N GLU A 146 -14.39 -10.19 -21.04
CA GLU A 146 -15.25 -10.76 -19.99
C GLU A 146 -14.54 -10.85 -18.64
N PHE A 147 -13.29 -11.34 -18.60
CA PHE A 147 -12.51 -11.40 -17.36
C PHE A 147 -12.24 -10.01 -16.77
N VAL A 148 -11.85 -9.04 -17.60
CA VAL A 148 -11.57 -7.67 -17.17
C VAL A 148 -12.86 -6.99 -16.70
N SER A 149 -14.00 -7.25 -17.35
CA SER A 149 -15.32 -6.75 -16.90
C SER A 149 -15.73 -7.31 -15.53
N THR A 150 -15.51 -8.60 -15.28
CA THR A 150 -15.80 -9.20 -13.96
C THR A 150 -14.81 -8.73 -12.88
N LEU A 151 -13.55 -8.46 -13.24
CA LEU A 151 -12.59 -7.81 -12.35
C LEU A 151 -13.05 -6.41 -11.98
N ARG A 152 -13.48 -5.60 -12.97
CA ARG A 152 -14.02 -4.24 -12.76
C ARG A 152 -15.17 -4.24 -11.75
N LEU A 153 -16.12 -5.17 -11.88
CA LEU A 153 -17.24 -5.28 -10.94
C LEU A 153 -16.78 -5.56 -9.51
N ARG A 154 -15.80 -6.45 -9.32
CA ARG A 154 -15.22 -6.75 -8.00
C ARG A 154 -14.48 -5.55 -7.42
N MET A 155 -13.67 -4.87 -8.23
CA MET A 155 -12.95 -3.67 -7.81
C MET A 155 -13.90 -2.53 -7.42
N ASN A 156 -14.96 -2.30 -8.20
CA ASN A 156 -16.01 -1.34 -7.85
C ASN A 156 -16.78 -1.74 -6.59
N SER A 157 -16.98 -3.04 -6.34
CA SER A 157 -17.56 -3.50 -5.08
C SER A 157 -16.68 -3.14 -3.88
N PHE A 158 -15.35 -3.24 -4.01
CA PHE A 158 -14.42 -2.82 -2.95
C PHE A 158 -14.44 -1.31 -2.72
N LEU A 159 -14.52 -0.52 -3.80
CA LEU A 159 -14.66 0.94 -3.70
C LEU A 159 -15.97 1.34 -3.01
N ASN A 160 -17.06 0.60 -3.22
CA ASN A 160 -18.36 0.94 -2.65
C ASN A 160 -18.54 0.44 -1.21
N ASP A 161 -17.87 -0.64 -0.80
CA ASP A 161 -17.89 -1.08 0.59
C ASP A 161 -17.03 -0.17 1.46
N LYS A 162 -17.67 0.71 2.24
CA LYS A 162 -16.97 1.63 3.16
C LYS A 162 -16.04 0.93 4.13
N ARG A 163 -16.33 -0.33 4.52
CA ARG A 163 -15.51 -1.10 5.44
C ARG A 163 -14.18 -1.53 4.83
N MET A 164 -14.08 -1.57 3.50
CA MET A 164 -12.84 -1.86 2.77
C MET A 164 -12.22 -0.61 2.17
N ALA A 165 -13.03 0.26 1.56
CA ALA A 165 -12.56 1.45 0.87
C ALA A 165 -11.90 2.48 1.79
N ILE A 166 -12.40 2.65 3.02
CA ILE A 166 -11.84 3.63 3.97
C ILE A 166 -10.50 3.14 4.53
N PRO A 167 -10.37 1.92 5.09
CA PRO A 167 -9.09 1.46 5.62
C PRO A 167 -7.99 1.31 4.56
N LEU A 168 -8.36 1.00 3.32
CA LEU A 168 -7.44 0.86 2.19
C LEU A 168 -7.25 2.18 1.41
N MET A 169 -7.85 3.28 1.86
CA MET A 169 -7.74 4.61 1.25
C MET A 169 -8.09 4.64 -0.25
N LEU A 170 -8.98 3.76 -0.72
CA LEU A 170 -9.30 3.58 -2.15
C LEU A 170 -10.03 4.79 -2.77
N LYS A 171 -10.53 5.71 -1.94
CA LYS A 171 -11.24 6.94 -2.35
C LYS A 171 -10.40 8.20 -2.22
N ASP A 172 -9.14 8.05 -1.80
CA ASP A 172 -8.28 9.19 -1.59
C ASP A 172 -7.68 9.68 -2.92
N ASN A 173 -7.83 10.98 -3.17
CA ASN A 173 -7.35 11.67 -4.37
C ASN A 173 -6.22 12.65 -4.04
N GLU A 174 -5.74 12.70 -2.80
CA GLU A 174 -4.76 13.70 -2.37
C GLU A 174 -3.38 13.48 -3.00
N ALA A 175 -2.82 14.55 -3.59
CA ALA A 175 -1.47 14.56 -4.14
C ALA A 175 -0.37 14.35 -3.06
N ALA A 176 -0.70 14.54 -1.79
CA ALA A 176 0.16 14.21 -0.65
C ALA A 176 0.55 12.72 -0.62
N ASN A 177 -0.26 11.85 -1.22
CA ASN A 177 -0.03 10.40 -1.28
C ASN A 177 1.03 9.98 -2.31
N ARG A 178 1.64 10.92 -3.05
CA ARG A 178 2.70 10.61 -4.04
C ARG A 178 3.98 10.07 -3.40
N ASP A 179 4.34 10.54 -2.20
CA ASP A 179 5.50 10.08 -1.43
C ASP A 179 5.14 9.02 -0.38
N ILE A 180 3.94 8.45 -0.46
CA ILE A 180 3.38 7.55 0.56
C ILE A 180 4.24 6.31 0.74
N LEU A 181 4.95 5.82 -0.28
CA LEU A 181 5.80 4.65 -0.14
C LEU A 181 6.96 4.91 0.82
N CYS A 182 7.63 6.06 0.69
CA CYS A 182 8.76 6.41 1.57
C CYS A 182 8.28 6.55 3.02
N GLN A 183 7.14 7.23 3.19
CA GLN A 183 6.48 7.41 4.48
C GLN A 183 6.01 6.07 5.08
N PHE A 184 5.38 5.22 4.28
CA PHE A 184 4.88 3.91 4.68
C PHE A 184 6.02 2.98 5.08
N ILE A 185 7.12 2.93 4.33
CA ILE A 185 8.29 2.14 4.70
C ILE A 185 8.91 2.68 5.98
N ALA A 186 9.05 4.00 6.13
CA ALA A 186 9.56 4.58 7.37
C ALA A 186 8.64 4.28 8.56
N PHE A 187 7.32 4.27 8.36
CA PHE A 187 6.34 3.87 9.38
C PHE A 187 6.49 2.39 9.75
N LEU A 188 6.51 1.53 8.74
CA LEU A 188 6.67 0.08 8.89
C LEU A 188 7.96 -0.29 9.64
N LEU A 189 9.04 0.43 9.38
CA LEU A 189 10.34 0.23 10.02
C LEU A 189 10.51 1.01 11.33
N GLY A 190 9.48 1.73 11.81
CA GLY A 190 9.50 2.45 13.09
C GLY A 190 10.33 3.75 13.10
N ASP A 191 10.74 4.22 11.92
CA ASP A 191 11.61 5.37 11.69
C ASP A 191 10.84 6.65 11.27
N PHE A 192 9.52 6.56 11.06
CA PHE A 192 8.71 7.68 10.55
C PHE A 192 8.90 8.97 11.35
N ASN A 193 8.75 8.90 12.67
CA ASN A 193 8.86 10.05 13.56
C ASN A 193 10.27 10.66 13.60
N ARG A 194 11.29 9.95 13.10
CA ARG A 194 12.65 10.47 13.00
C ARG A 194 12.84 11.29 11.72
N PHE A 195 12.29 10.81 10.59
CA PHE A 195 12.50 11.42 9.28
C PHE A 195 11.47 12.49 8.91
N PHE A 196 10.22 12.36 9.38
CA PHE A 196 9.10 13.21 8.96
C PHE A 196 8.60 14.16 10.07
N LYS A 197 9.48 14.64 10.95
CA LYS A 197 9.12 15.63 11.99
C LYS A 197 8.66 16.94 11.35
N GLY A 198 7.41 17.35 11.58
CA GLY A 198 6.94 18.71 11.28
C GLY A 198 5.79 18.84 10.29
N ASP A 199 5.32 17.74 9.70
CA ASP A 199 4.19 17.80 8.76
C ASP A 199 2.83 17.67 9.50
N SER A 200 2.34 18.79 10.04
CA SER A 200 1.16 18.83 10.92
C SER A 200 -0.14 18.37 10.26
N GLY A 201 -0.18 18.22 8.94
CA GLY A 201 -1.34 17.73 8.20
C GLY A 201 -1.44 16.20 8.10
N HIS A 202 -0.36 15.48 8.39
CA HIS A 202 -0.27 14.05 8.07
C HIS A 202 -1.09 13.16 9.02
N PHE A 203 -1.72 12.11 8.49
CA PHE A 203 -2.53 11.19 9.30
C PHE A 203 -1.73 10.52 10.43
N ILE A 204 -0.44 10.24 10.20
CA ILE A 204 0.46 9.68 11.23
C ILE A 204 0.71 10.71 12.34
N CYS A 205 0.76 12.00 12.04
CA CYS A 205 0.84 13.04 13.08
C CYS A 205 -0.45 13.12 13.89
N LYS A 206 -1.63 12.91 13.26
CA LYS A 206 -2.91 12.77 13.99
C LYS A 206 -2.91 11.53 14.90
N TYR A 207 -2.57 10.37 14.34
CA TYR A 207 -2.43 9.11 15.09
C TYR A 207 -1.47 9.23 16.28
N ASN A 208 -0.30 9.84 16.10
CA ASN A 208 0.66 10.10 17.18
C ASN A 208 0.15 11.11 18.22
N ASN A 209 -0.76 12.01 17.86
CA ASN A 209 -1.36 12.96 18.80
C ASN A 209 -2.47 12.29 19.64
N GLU A 210 -3.17 11.30 19.08
CA GLU A 210 -4.20 10.51 19.77
C GLU A 210 -3.62 9.37 20.62
N THR A 211 -2.41 8.90 20.30
CA THR A 211 -1.71 7.84 21.04
C THR A 211 -0.68 8.39 22.01
N PHE A 212 -0.52 7.72 23.15
CA PHE A 212 0.49 8.09 24.15
C PHE A 212 1.89 7.72 23.63
N VAL A 213 2.63 8.70 23.11
CA VAL A 213 4.02 8.52 22.70
C VAL A 213 4.94 8.61 23.91
N TYR A 214 5.56 7.49 24.30
CA TYR A 214 6.47 7.44 25.45
C TYR A 214 7.73 8.31 25.21
N GLU A 215 8.30 8.29 23.99
CA GLU A 215 9.45 9.12 23.61
C GLU A 215 9.44 9.48 22.11
N THR A 216 9.31 10.77 21.78
CA THR A 216 9.24 11.29 20.39
C THR A 216 10.60 11.43 19.68
N ASN A 217 11.70 11.26 20.43
CA ASN A 217 13.06 11.46 19.93
C ASN A 217 13.85 10.16 19.68
N LYS A 218 13.28 9.00 20.00
CA LYS A 218 13.90 7.69 19.73
C LYS A 218 13.16 6.96 18.61
N THR A 219 13.92 6.18 17.85
CA THR A 219 13.35 5.22 16.90
C THR A 219 12.75 4.07 17.69
N HIS A 220 11.58 3.58 17.27
CA HIS A 220 11.04 2.37 17.87
C HIS A 220 11.94 1.21 17.44
N GLN A 221 12.64 0.59 18.38
CA GLN A 221 13.47 -0.58 18.08
C GLN A 221 12.63 -1.81 17.72
N ILE A 222 11.33 -1.77 18.04
CA ILE A 222 10.36 -2.84 17.80
C ILE A 222 9.10 -2.21 17.23
N THR A 223 8.74 -2.59 16.02
CA THR A 223 7.45 -2.23 15.40
C THR A 223 6.54 -3.46 15.45
N ILE A 224 5.37 -3.31 16.05
CA ILE A 224 4.35 -4.37 16.13
C ILE A 224 3.24 -4.03 15.14
N ILE A 225 2.96 -4.96 14.23
CA ILE A 225 1.86 -4.83 13.27
C ILE A 225 0.73 -5.72 13.78
N ASP A 226 -0.25 -5.10 14.46
CA ASP A 226 -1.41 -5.83 14.96
C ASP A 226 -2.36 -6.17 13.81
N VAL A 227 -2.44 -7.47 13.51
CA VAL A 227 -3.31 -8.05 12.48
C VAL A 227 -4.41 -8.93 13.08
N SER A 228 -4.64 -8.86 14.40
CA SER A 228 -5.55 -9.74 15.14
C SER A 228 -7.01 -9.68 14.67
N GLN A 229 -7.43 -8.56 14.08
CA GLN A 229 -8.79 -8.35 13.58
C GLN A 229 -8.97 -8.75 12.11
N LEU A 230 -7.90 -9.15 11.41
CA LEU A 230 -7.97 -9.47 9.99
C LEU A 230 -8.50 -10.90 9.76
N PRO A 231 -9.43 -11.09 8.81
CA PRO A 231 -9.78 -12.41 8.33
C PRO A 231 -8.57 -13.13 7.73
N PHE A 232 -8.56 -14.46 7.81
CA PHE A 232 -7.46 -15.31 7.35
C PHE A 232 -7.08 -15.08 5.87
N GLU A 233 -8.06 -14.88 4.98
CA GLU A 233 -7.78 -14.64 3.56
C GLU A 233 -7.05 -13.31 3.33
N VAL A 234 -7.32 -12.32 4.18
CA VAL A 234 -6.69 -11.00 4.13
C VAL A 234 -5.31 -11.05 4.77
N LEU A 235 -5.17 -11.78 5.89
CA LEU A 235 -3.90 -11.94 6.62
C LEU A 235 -2.78 -12.46 5.70
N GLU A 236 -3.04 -13.48 4.89
CA GLU A 236 -2.08 -14.00 3.93
C GLU A 236 -1.63 -12.92 2.93
N THR A 237 -2.57 -12.15 2.39
CA THR A 237 -2.27 -11.12 1.40
C THR A 237 -1.47 -9.97 2.02
N VAL A 238 -1.87 -9.50 3.20
CA VAL A 238 -1.21 -8.40 3.91
C VAL A 238 0.21 -8.77 4.31
N THR A 239 0.40 -9.93 4.94
CA THR A 239 1.75 -10.38 5.36
C THR A 239 2.67 -10.59 4.16
N ALA A 240 2.17 -11.13 3.05
CA ALA A 240 2.93 -11.27 1.81
C ALA A 240 3.37 -9.91 1.26
N LEU A 241 2.46 -8.95 1.20
CA LEU A 241 2.74 -7.60 0.70
C LEU A 241 3.81 -6.91 1.56
N LEU A 242 3.66 -6.96 2.89
CA LEU A 242 4.62 -6.36 3.81
C LEU A 242 6.01 -6.99 3.66
N GLY A 243 6.09 -8.33 3.64
CA GLY A 243 7.35 -9.04 3.41
C GLY A 243 8.00 -8.69 2.08
N ARG A 244 7.19 -8.62 1.00
CA ARG A 244 7.66 -8.25 -0.34
C ARG A 244 8.22 -6.84 -0.38
N ILE A 245 7.49 -5.85 0.15
CA ILE A 245 7.91 -4.44 0.17
C ILE A 245 9.20 -4.27 0.96
N ILE A 246 9.33 -4.93 2.13
CA ILE A 246 10.56 -4.87 2.92
C ILE A 246 11.74 -5.47 2.14
N LEU A 247 11.56 -6.66 1.56
CA LEU A 247 12.62 -7.31 0.77
C LEU A 247 13.05 -6.45 -0.43
N GLU A 248 12.09 -5.93 -1.18
CA GLU A 248 12.34 -5.07 -2.33
C GLU A 248 13.09 -3.80 -1.90
N PHE A 249 12.60 -3.08 -0.89
CA PHE A 249 13.23 -1.87 -0.38
C PHE A 249 14.71 -2.06 -0.04
N VAL A 250 15.05 -3.11 0.71
CA VAL A 250 16.44 -3.38 1.10
C VAL A 250 17.25 -3.89 -0.10
N SER A 251 16.64 -4.57 -1.07
CA SER A 251 17.33 -5.02 -2.28
C SER A 251 17.82 -3.87 -3.17
N TYR A 252 17.14 -2.72 -3.12
CA TYR A 252 17.53 -1.48 -3.81
C TYR A 252 18.66 -0.72 -3.12
N PHE A 253 19.11 -1.15 -1.93
CA PHE A 253 20.27 -0.52 -1.30
C PHE A 253 21.53 -0.73 -2.14
N MET A 254 22.29 0.36 -2.29
CA MET A 254 23.62 0.32 -2.92
C MET A 254 24.48 -0.78 -2.26
N PRO A 255 25.33 -1.50 -3.01
CA PRO A 255 26.15 -2.58 -2.47
C PRO A 255 26.89 -2.21 -1.19
N ASP A 256 27.43 -0.98 -1.13
CA ASP A 256 28.17 -0.45 0.02
C ASP A 256 27.31 -0.25 1.28
N ASN A 257 25.99 -0.25 1.15
CA ASN A 257 25.04 -0.05 2.26
C ASN A 257 24.28 -1.33 2.65
N ARG A 258 24.50 -2.46 1.95
CA ARG A 258 23.85 -3.73 2.28
C ARG A 258 24.29 -4.20 3.66
N GLY A 259 23.33 -4.62 4.49
CA GLY A 259 23.58 -5.09 5.85
C GLY A 259 23.93 -4.01 6.89
N LYS A 260 24.04 -2.73 6.51
CA LYS A 260 24.23 -1.63 7.49
C LYS A 260 22.98 -1.38 8.35
N TYR A 261 21.82 -1.76 7.83
CA TYR A 261 20.53 -1.64 8.48
C TYR A 261 19.90 -3.02 8.60
N PRO A 262 20.29 -3.82 9.60
CA PRO A 262 19.74 -5.16 9.77
C PRO A 262 18.26 -5.06 10.16
N ILE A 263 17.41 -5.81 9.46
CA ILE A 263 15.98 -5.89 9.74
C ILE A 263 15.67 -7.31 10.21
N VAL A 264 14.96 -7.43 11.32
CA VAL A 264 14.45 -8.72 11.82
C VAL A 264 12.95 -8.74 11.61
N ILE A 265 12.47 -9.67 10.80
CA ILE A 265 11.04 -9.92 10.60
C ILE A 265 10.64 -11.07 11.52
N VAL A 266 9.68 -10.83 12.41
CA VAL A 266 9.13 -11.85 13.32
C VAL A 266 7.75 -12.24 12.84
N LEU A 267 7.56 -13.53 12.56
CA LEU A 267 6.32 -14.12 12.10
C LEU A 267 5.66 -14.88 13.25
N GLU A 268 4.64 -14.28 13.87
CA GLU A 268 3.83 -14.92 14.90
C GLU A 268 2.74 -15.81 14.28
N GLU A 269 2.46 -16.95 14.91
CA GLU A 269 1.50 -17.97 14.44
C GLU A 269 1.64 -18.27 12.94
N ALA A 270 2.88 -18.44 12.49
CA ALA A 270 3.23 -18.42 11.08
C ALA A 270 2.54 -19.52 10.25
N GLN A 271 2.10 -20.61 10.88
CA GLN A 271 1.34 -21.67 10.22
C GLN A 271 0.03 -21.14 9.60
N ASN A 272 -0.48 -20.01 10.07
CA ASN A 272 -1.67 -19.37 9.52
C ASN A 272 -1.45 -18.70 8.15
N TYR A 273 -0.22 -18.51 7.68
CA TYR A 273 0.00 -17.85 6.38
C TYR A 273 1.16 -18.42 5.57
N ILE A 274 2.04 -19.23 6.18
CA ILE A 274 3.10 -19.98 5.49
C ILE A 274 2.94 -21.49 5.64
N ALA A 275 1.71 -21.99 5.53
CA ALA A 275 1.40 -23.41 5.64
C ALA A 275 2.05 -24.25 4.52
N GLU A 276 2.50 -25.47 4.82
CA GLU A 276 3.08 -26.39 3.84
C GLU A 276 2.05 -26.85 2.81
N GLN A 277 0.86 -27.23 3.27
CA GLN A 277 -0.19 -27.88 2.45
C GLN A 277 -1.00 -26.90 1.60
N LYS A 278 -0.76 -25.60 1.75
CA LYS A 278 -1.47 -24.55 1.02
C LYS A 278 -0.45 -23.69 0.28
N ASP A 279 -0.62 -23.58 -1.02
CA ASP A 279 0.15 -22.59 -1.77
C ASP A 279 -0.51 -21.22 -1.60
N SER A 280 0.22 -20.32 -0.96
CA SER A 280 -0.19 -18.93 -0.71
C SER A 280 0.91 -17.99 -1.20
N VAL A 281 0.52 -16.75 -1.53
CA VAL A 281 1.48 -15.70 -1.91
C VAL A 281 2.45 -15.43 -0.76
N ALA A 282 1.96 -15.46 0.49
CA ALA A 282 2.79 -15.32 1.69
C ALA A 282 3.87 -16.40 1.76
N LYS A 283 3.52 -17.68 1.56
CA LYS A 283 4.49 -18.78 1.52
C LYS A 283 5.60 -18.51 0.51
N THR A 284 5.26 -18.15 -0.73
CA THR A 284 6.26 -17.86 -1.77
C THR A 284 7.18 -16.69 -1.38
N VAL A 285 6.62 -15.61 -0.83
CA VAL A 285 7.38 -14.44 -0.39
C VAL A 285 8.33 -14.81 0.76
N PHE A 286 7.85 -15.48 1.79
CA PHE A 286 8.67 -15.82 2.96
C PHE A 286 9.68 -16.94 2.68
N GLU A 287 9.40 -17.87 1.77
CA GLU A 287 10.42 -18.81 1.25
C GLU A 287 11.54 -18.07 0.53
N ARG A 288 11.21 -17.04 -0.26
CA ARG A 288 12.21 -16.19 -0.91
C ARG A 288 13.01 -15.38 0.12
N ILE A 289 12.35 -14.78 1.11
CA ILE A 289 13.03 -14.06 2.20
C ILE A 289 13.97 -15.00 2.97
N ALA A 290 13.54 -16.23 3.27
CA ALA A 290 14.37 -17.20 3.96
C ALA A 290 15.64 -17.58 3.17
N ARG A 291 15.54 -17.69 1.84
CA ARG A 291 16.67 -18.02 0.95
C ARG A 291 17.59 -16.83 0.66
N GLU A 292 17.03 -15.65 0.41
CA GLU A 292 17.76 -14.50 -0.12
C GLU A 292 18.02 -13.40 0.93
N GLY A 293 17.24 -13.35 2.01
CA GLY A 293 17.23 -12.25 2.99
C GLY A 293 18.60 -11.95 3.58
N ARG A 294 19.40 -12.99 3.84
CA ARG A 294 20.78 -12.86 4.35
C ARG A 294 21.67 -11.98 3.46
N LYS A 295 21.49 -12.01 2.14
CA LYS A 295 22.25 -11.16 1.19
C LYS A 295 22.01 -9.66 1.41
N TYR A 296 20.83 -9.32 1.91
CA TYR A 296 20.35 -7.96 2.07
C TYR A 296 20.38 -7.48 3.53
N GLY A 297 20.69 -8.36 4.50
CA GLY A 297 20.70 -8.03 5.93
C GLY A 297 19.34 -8.22 6.60
N ILE A 298 18.46 -9.05 6.01
CA ILE A 298 17.18 -9.42 6.60
C ILE A 298 17.35 -10.74 7.34
N SER A 299 16.90 -10.78 8.59
CA SER A 299 16.77 -12.00 9.41
C SER A 299 15.29 -12.33 9.58
N LEU A 300 14.97 -13.62 9.64
CA LEU A 300 13.61 -14.11 9.81
C LEU A 300 13.51 -14.93 11.10
N ILE A 301 12.55 -14.61 11.95
CA ILE A 301 12.17 -15.40 13.12
C ILE A 301 10.76 -15.94 12.86
N VAL A 302 10.60 -17.25 12.96
CA VAL A 302 9.32 -17.92 12.73
C VAL A 302 8.86 -18.55 14.04
N CYS A 303 7.70 -18.12 14.52
CA CYS A 303 7.07 -18.60 15.73
C CYS A 303 5.79 -19.37 15.38
N SER A 304 5.66 -20.59 15.91
CA SER A 304 4.50 -21.45 15.63
C SER A 304 4.29 -22.47 16.73
N GLN A 305 3.02 -22.79 16.97
CA GLN A 305 2.62 -23.90 17.84
C GLN A 305 2.61 -25.26 17.12
N ARG A 306 2.56 -25.27 15.78
CA ARG A 306 2.41 -26.47 14.94
C ARG A 306 3.48 -26.49 13.85
N PRO A 307 4.75 -26.82 14.19
CA PRO A 307 5.85 -26.79 13.23
C PRO A 307 5.65 -27.75 12.05
N SER A 308 4.91 -28.85 12.21
CA SER A 308 4.63 -29.78 11.10
C SER A 308 3.71 -29.19 10.01
N GLU A 309 2.96 -28.13 10.32
CA GLU A 309 2.08 -27.45 9.37
C GLU A 309 2.80 -26.33 8.59
N LEU A 310 4.02 -25.94 8.99
CA LEU A 310 4.81 -24.87 8.36
C LEU A 310 5.56 -25.33 7.10
N SER A 311 5.83 -24.37 6.19
CA SER A 311 6.68 -24.58 5.02
C SER A 311 8.02 -25.23 5.39
N LYS A 312 8.25 -26.42 4.81
CA LYS A 312 9.52 -27.15 4.94
C LYS A 312 10.68 -26.34 4.39
N THR A 313 10.45 -25.59 3.32
CA THR A 313 11.46 -24.71 2.74
C THR A 313 11.89 -23.69 3.78
N VAL A 314 10.97 -22.96 4.41
CA VAL A 314 11.31 -21.93 5.40
C VAL A 314 12.07 -22.55 6.56
N LEU A 315 11.57 -23.65 7.14
CA LEU A 315 12.20 -24.30 8.28
C LEU A 315 13.57 -24.91 7.95
N SER A 316 13.81 -25.37 6.71
CA SER A 316 15.12 -25.85 6.28
C SER A 316 16.18 -24.76 6.20
N GLN A 317 15.78 -23.48 6.09
CA GLN A 317 16.68 -22.33 6.09
C GLN A 317 16.88 -21.74 7.50
N CYS A 318 16.16 -22.25 8.51
CA CYS A 318 16.36 -21.84 9.89
C CYS A 318 17.60 -22.55 10.46
N ASN A 319 18.65 -21.79 10.77
CA ASN A 319 19.87 -22.35 11.36
C ASN A 319 19.81 -22.47 12.88
N SER A 320 18.81 -21.87 13.53
CA SER A 320 18.70 -21.78 14.99
C SER A 320 17.28 -22.07 15.42
N PHE A 321 17.13 -22.83 16.50
CA PHE A 321 15.85 -23.28 17.01
C PHE A 321 15.77 -23.05 18.51
N ILE A 322 14.66 -22.46 18.94
CA ILE A 322 14.25 -22.34 20.35
C ILE A 322 12.96 -23.13 20.47
N ILE A 323 13.03 -24.28 21.13
CA ILE A 323 11.97 -25.29 21.10
C ILE A 323 11.40 -25.43 22.50
N HIS A 324 10.16 -24.97 22.65
CA HIS A 324 9.39 -25.16 23.87
C HIS A 324 8.78 -26.57 23.91
N ARG A 325 7.98 -26.83 24.94
CA ARG A 325 7.26 -28.09 25.11
C ARG A 325 6.42 -28.42 23.86
N LEU A 326 6.63 -29.60 23.28
CA LEU A 326 5.84 -30.12 22.16
C LEU A 326 5.21 -31.47 22.55
N GLN A 327 3.88 -31.53 22.56
CA GLN A 327 3.15 -32.75 22.95
C GLN A 327 2.75 -33.63 21.76
N ASN A 328 2.52 -33.02 20.59
CA ASN A 328 2.09 -33.74 19.40
C ASN A 328 3.23 -34.61 18.84
N PRO A 329 3.03 -35.93 18.66
CA PRO A 329 4.04 -36.82 18.10
C PRO A 329 4.49 -36.45 16.69
N GLU A 330 3.59 -35.93 15.85
CA GLU A 330 3.93 -35.52 14.48
C GLU A 330 4.85 -34.30 14.48
N ASP A 331 4.58 -33.31 15.34
CA ASP A 331 5.45 -32.14 15.50
C ASP A 331 6.82 -32.53 16.06
N GLN A 332 6.86 -33.45 17.04
CA GLN A 332 8.13 -33.96 17.59
C GLN A 332 8.95 -34.68 16.51
N LYS A 333 8.33 -35.57 15.74
CA LYS A 333 8.98 -36.30 14.66
C LYS A 333 9.52 -35.35 13.60
N TYR A 334 8.74 -34.32 13.27
CA TYR A 334 9.11 -33.32 12.29
C TYR A 334 10.33 -32.50 12.74
N ILE A 335 10.32 -31.98 13.98
CA ILE A 335 11.46 -31.25 14.57
C ILE A 335 12.72 -32.13 14.65
N ARG A 336 12.57 -33.41 15.00
CA ARG A 336 13.70 -34.38 15.01
C ARG A 336 14.30 -34.60 13.62
N GLY A 337 13.53 -34.44 12.55
CA GLY A 337 14.03 -34.54 11.19
C GLY A 337 14.84 -33.31 10.74
N LEU A 338 14.63 -32.16 11.38
CA LEU A 338 15.31 -30.90 11.05
C LEU A 338 16.62 -30.71 11.81
N ILE A 339 16.71 -31.27 13.02
CA ILE A 339 17.85 -31.10 13.92
C ILE A 339 18.81 -32.28 13.77
N SER A 340 20.12 -32.01 13.89
CA SER A 340 21.14 -33.05 13.85
C SER A 340 20.87 -34.18 14.84
N SER A 341 21.08 -35.43 14.40
CA SER A 341 20.90 -36.64 15.20
C SER A 341 21.79 -36.69 16.45
N ALA A 342 22.87 -35.89 16.49
CA ALA A 342 23.72 -35.72 17.67
C ALA A 342 22.96 -35.18 18.89
N ASN A 343 21.75 -34.63 18.71
CA ASN A 343 20.95 -34.01 19.76
C ASN A 343 19.73 -34.87 20.16
N ALA A 344 19.65 -36.12 19.70
CA ALA A 344 18.47 -36.98 19.86
C ALA A 344 18.00 -37.13 21.32
N ASP A 345 18.93 -37.35 22.25
CA ASP A 345 18.62 -37.57 23.67
C ASP A 345 17.94 -36.35 24.32
N ILE A 346 18.33 -35.14 23.90
CA ILE A 346 17.74 -33.89 24.39
C ILE A 346 16.33 -33.71 23.79
N LEU A 347 16.13 -34.13 22.54
CA LEU A 347 14.83 -34.06 21.85
C LEU A 347 13.81 -35.10 22.36
N ASP A 348 14.26 -36.16 23.04
CA ASP A 348 13.35 -37.08 23.74
C ASP A 348 12.66 -36.45 24.95
N GLN A 349 13.19 -35.32 25.46
CA GLN A 349 12.62 -34.60 26.58
C GLN A 349 11.53 -33.59 26.18
N LEU A 350 11.34 -33.33 24.88
CA LEU A 350 10.34 -32.37 24.35
C LEU A 350 8.93 -32.45 24.99
N PRO A 351 8.36 -33.66 25.24
CA PRO A 351 7.01 -33.77 25.81
C PRO A 351 6.92 -33.33 27.28
N ILE A 352 8.04 -33.40 28.01
CA ILE A 352 8.12 -33.21 29.46
C ILE A 352 8.75 -31.88 29.87
N ILE A 353 9.17 -31.04 28.90
CA ILE A 353 9.71 -29.70 29.18
C ILE A 353 8.68 -28.89 29.98
N PRO A 354 9.04 -28.33 31.15
CA PRO A 354 8.15 -27.50 31.92
C PRO A 354 7.86 -26.16 31.21
N GLN A 355 6.78 -25.49 31.62
CA GLN A 355 6.50 -24.14 31.14
C GLN A 355 7.71 -23.22 31.40
N GLN A 356 7.89 -22.22 30.53
CA GLN A 356 9.02 -21.27 30.58
C GLN A 356 10.40 -21.90 30.31
N HIS A 357 10.48 -23.19 29.99
CA HIS A 357 11.73 -23.82 29.57
C HIS A 357 11.73 -24.10 28.08
N ALA A 358 12.92 -24.14 27.49
CA ALA A 358 13.13 -24.43 26.08
C ALA A 358 14.45 -25.17 25.86
N ILE A 359 14.53 -25.92 24.77
CA ILE A 359 15.80 -26.40 24.21
C ILE A 359 16.23 -25.40 23.15
N VAL A 360 17.47 -24.92 23.25
CA VAL A 360 18.09 -24.03 22.26
C VAL A 360 19.18 -24.81 21.52
N THR A 361 19.16 -24.78 20.19
CA THR A 361 20.11 -25.49 19.33
C THR A 361 20.35 -24.75 18.01
N GLY A 362 21.45 -25.08 17.33
CA GLY A 362 21.83 -24.47 16.05
C GLY A 362 22.85 -23.34 16.23
N ASP A 363 23.00 -22.48 15.21
CA ASP A 363 24.07 -21.48 15.16
C ASP A 363 24.04 -20.44 16.31
N CYS A 364 22.91 -20.28 17.00
CA CYS A 364 22.77 -19.37 18.14
C CYS A 364 23.48 -19.87 19.42
N VAL A 365 23.89 -21.14 19.48
CA VAL A 365 24.59 -21.74 20.63
C VAL A 365 25.68 -22.71 20.19
N ARG A 366 26.77 -22.82 20.97
CA ARG A 366 27.88 -23.75 20.64
C ARG A 366 27.50 -25.23 20.80
N THR A 367 26.59 -25.52 21.69
CA THR A 367 26.11 -26.87 22.01
C THR A 367 24.64 -26.73 22.41
N PRO A 368 23.77 -27.69 22.07
CA PRO A 368 22.39 -27.66 22.49
C PRO A 368 22.29 -27.61 24.01
N ILE A 369 21.43 -26.72 24.52
CA ILE A 369 21.24 -26.52 25.94
C ILE A 369 19.76 -26.39 26.25
N GLN A 370 19.36 -26.90 27.42
CA GLN A 370 18.05 -26.59 28.00
C GLN A 370 18.19 -25.35 28.87
N VAL A 371 17.31 -24.37 28.65
CA VAL A 371 17.31 -23.08 29.36
C VAL A 371 15.94 -22.78 29.96
N ARG A 372 15.92 -21.94 31.00
CA ARG A 372 14.71 -21.24 31.45
C ARG A 372 14.70 -19.86 30.82
N ILE A 373 13.59 -19.48 30.20
CA ILE A 373 13.38 -18.14 29.64
C ILE A 373 13.11 -17.16 30.78
N ASP A 374 13.73 -15.99 30.72
CA ASP A 374 13.55 -14.96 31.74
C ASP A 374 12.12 -14.41 31.78
N ASP A 375 11.73 -13.90 32.95
CA ASP A 375 10.44 -13.25 33.15
C ASP A 375 10.43 -11.87 32.46
N VAL A 376 9.32 -11.55 31.79
CA VAL A 376 9.16 -10.29 31.03
C VAL A 376 8.28 -9.31 31.80
N ASN A 377 8.67 -8.03 31.83
CA ASN A 377 7.88 -6.94 32.41
C ASN A 377 7.85 -5.72 31.45
N PRO A 378 6.66 -5.27 31.00
CA PRO A 378 5.33 -5.83 31.26
C PRO A 378 5.10 -7.16 30.55
N THR A 379 4.29 -8.04 31.12
CA THR A 379 3.87 -9.26 30.43
C THR A 379 2.96 -8.90 29.25
N PRO A 380 3.05 -9.61 28.11
CA PRO A 380 2.07 -9.50 27.04
C PRO A 380 0.66 -9.76 27.57
N ASN A 381 -0.36 -9.25 26.88
CA ASN A 381 -1.76 -9.46 27.25
C ASN A 381 -2.22 -10.90 26.88
N SER A 382 -1.61 -11.90 27.52
CA SER A 382 -1.74 -13.32 27.22
C SER A 382 -2.52 -14.10 28.29
N HIS A 383 -3.24 -13.39 29.17
CA HIS A 383 -4.04 -14.04 30.19
C HIS A 383 -5.15 -14.84 29.52
N ASN A 384 -5.12 -16.16 29.72
CA ASN A 384 -6.22 -17.02 29.31
C ASN A 384 -7.52 -16.46 29.87
N PRO A 385 -8.60 -16.46 29.07
CA PRO A 385 -9.90 -16.09 29.59
C PRO A 385 -10.18 -16.95 30.82
N LYS A 386 -10.72 -16.34 31.88
CA LYS A 386 -11.13 -17.02 33.11
C LYS A 386 -12.38 -17.87 32.85
N TYR A 387 -12.28 -18.79 31.90
CA TYR A 387 -13.39 -19.50 31.29
C TYR A 387 -14.19 -20.28 32.33
N ILE A 388 -13.52 -21.04 33.20
CA ILE A 388 -14.19 -21.83 34.24
C ILE A 388 -14.87 -20.92 35.27
N GLU A 389 -14.19 -19.87 35.74
CA GLU A 389 -14.74 -18.88 36.68
C GLU A 389 -16.01 -18.24 36.09
N HIS A 390 -15.95 -17.81 34.83
CA HIS A 390 -17.05 -17.14 34.14
C HIS A 390 -18.17 -18.10 33.75
N TRP A 391 -17.86 -19.34 33.36
CA TRP A 391 -18.84 -20.38 32.98
C TRP A 391 -19.73 -20.79 34.16
N LEU A 392 -19.16 -20.80 35.36
CA LEU A 392 -19.88 -21.12 36.59
C LEU A 392 -20.70 -19.93 37.13
N SER A 393 -20.58 -18.75 36.52
CA SER A 393 -21.25 -17.54 36.96
C SER A 393 -22.39 -17.14 36.02
N ASN A 394 -23.48 -16.60 36.58
CA ASN A 394 -24.58 -16.03 35.80
C ASN A 394 -24.23 -14.62 35.35
N LEU A 395 -23.39 -14.50 34.31
CA LEU A 395 -23.01 -13.22 33.72
C LEU A 395 -24.06 -12.75 32.71
N HIS A 396 -24.31 -11.44 32.69
CA HIS A 396 -25.11 -10.81 31.64
C HIS A 396 -24.31 -10.79 30.33
N ILE A 397 -24.91 -11.29 29.24
CA ILE A 397 -24.28 -11.25 27.92
C ILE A 397 -24.58 -9.88 27.28
N PRO A 398 -23.56 -9.04 27.01
CA PRO A 398 -23.75 -7.69 26.49
C PRO A 398 -23.97 -7.73 24.96
N TYR A 399 -25.09 -8.34 24.52
CA TYR A 399 -25.39 -8.53 23.10
C TYR A 399 -25.41 -7.20 22.33
N LYS A 400 -26.13 -6.20 22.84
CA LYS A 400 -26.31 -4.92 22.16
C LYS A 400 -24.99 -4.16 22.00
N GLU A 401 -24.25 -3.99 23.09
CA GLU A 401 -22.94 -3.30 23.06
C GLU A 401 -21.94 -4.00 22.15
N THR A 402 -21.95 -5.35 22.14
CA THR A 402 -21.06 -6.12 21.28
C THR A 402 -21.42 -5.98 19.81
N CYS A 403 -22.72 -6.02 19.48
CA CYS A 403 -23.19 -5.75 18.11
C CYS A 403 -22.89 -4.31 17.69
N ASP A 404 -23.06 -3.33 18.58
CA ASP A 404 -22.76 -1.93 18.31
C ASP A 404 -21.27 -1.73 18.03
N ARG A 405 -20.38 -2.36 18.80
CA ARG A 405 -18.92 -2.42 18.52
C ARG A 405 -18.61 -3.09 17.18
N TRP A 406 -19.21 -4.23 16.88
CA TRP A 406 -19.00 -4.93 15.61
C TRP A 406 -19.41 -4.07 14.41
N PHE A 407 -20.51 -3.32 14.51
CA PHE A 407 -20.95 -2.42 13.45
C PHE A 407 -20.24 -1.05 13.47
N ASN A 408 -19.26 -0.83 14.35
CA ASN A 408 -18.65 0.48 14.63
C ASN A 408 -19.70 1.58 14.90
N LYS A 409 -20.90 1.22 15.37
CA LYS A 409 -21.96 2.15 15.75
C LYS A 409 -21.69 2.64 17.17
N GLY A 410 -20.89 3.68 17.31
CA GLY A 410 -20.58 4.27 18.62
C GLY A 410 -19.16 4.80 18.76
N GLN A 411 -18.26 4.51 17.82
CA GLN A 411 -17.02 5.28 17.65
C GLN A 411 -17.34 6.54 16.83
N SER A 412 -18.14 7.42 17.41
CA SER A 412 -18.12 8.83 17.03
C SER A 412 -17.00 9.48 17.84
N ASN A 413 -15.93 9.86 17.14
CA ASN A 413 -14.85 10.76 17.58
C ASN A 413 -13.93 10.27 18.71
N HIS A 414 -13.39 9.05 18.57
CA HIS A 414 -12.06 8.73 19.08
C HIS A 414 -11.41 7.82 18.02
N GLU A 415 -11.18 8.39 16.84
CA GLU A 415 -10.24 7.86 15.85
C GLU A 415 -8.99 8.69 15.94
#